data_AF-A0A915YPH8-F1
#
_entry.id   AF-A0A915YPH8-F1
#
_cell.length_a   1.000
_cell.length_b   1.000
_cell.length_c   1.000
_cell.angle_alpha   90.00
_cell.angle_beta   90.00
_cell.angle_gamma   90.00
#
_symmetry.space_group_name_H-M   'P 1'
#
loop_
_entity.id
_entity.type
_entity.pdbx_description
1 polymer ?
#
loop_
_entity_poly.entity_id
_entity_poly.type
_entity_poly.pdbx_seq_one_letter_code
_entity_poly.pdbx_strand_id
1 'polypeptide(L)'
;MEWNYLSNLSLPFLQILKARRVPINILTYLIENTNGFLFEIKIDYIRHDEVENKKFIQVIYQNCPNLRFLKLLFRNCNISELENLLVYCKYLDGLYLIINNVDDAFDWDNLFKTLAKSSPKNLFKFKFGFHSLYRNIKLESLELFFNNWKGRHPMILQFSQANNMKPFTDLIEKYKAEGVIKTYYNNWHFEWF
;
A
#
# COMPACT_ATOMS: atom_id res chain seq x y z
N MET A 1 1.14 14.59 -24.38
CA MET A 1 0.87 13.27 -24.99
C MET A 1 -0.60 12.99 -24.84
N GLU A 2 -1.29 12.74 -25.94
CA GLU A 2 -2.67 12.28 -25.92
C GLU A 2 -2.70 10.78 -25.60
N TRP A 3 -3.40 10.41 -24.53
CA TRP A 3 -3.56 9.02 -24.10
C TRP A 3 -4.84 8.38 -24.65
N ASN A 4 -5.56 9.07 -25.55
CA ASN A 4 -6.87 8.68 -26.07
C ASN A 4 -6.87 7.33 -26.80
N TYR A 5 -5.72 6.87 -27.30
CA TYR A 5 -5.62 5.53 -27.92
C TYR A 5 -5.58 4.39 -26.89
N LEU A 6 -5.14 4.66 -25.66
CA LEU A 6 -5.10 3.65 -24.59
C LEU A 6 -6.46 3.44 -23.92
N SER A 7 -7.39 4.39 -24.06
CA SER A 7 -8.74 4.26 -23.50
C SER A 7 -9.65 3.30 -24.27
N ASN A 8 -9.15 2.65 -25.33
CA ASN A 8 -9.84 1.58 -26.06
C ASN A 8 -9.04 0.26 -26.06
N LEU A 9 -7.93 0.21 -25.31
CA LEU A 9 -7.05 -0.94 -25.29
C LEU A 9 -7.58 -2.00 -24.32
N SER A 10 -7.93 -3.18 -24.85
CA SER A 10 -8.29 -4.35 -24.04
C SER A 10 -7.10 -5.29 -23.91
N LEU A 11 -6.68 -5.56 -22.66
CA LEU A 11 -5.61 -6.50 -22.33
C LEU A 11 -6.16 -7.54 -21.35
N PRO A 12 -7.05 -8.45 -21.80
CA PRO A 12 -7.83 -9.30 -20.90
C PRO A 12 -6.97 -10.22 -20.04
N PHE A 13 -5.79 -10.62 -20.53
CA PHE A 13 -4.85 -11.51 -19.85
C PHE A 13 -3.70 -10.77 -19.16
N LEU A 14 -3.81 -9.45 -18.97
CA LEU A 14 -2.76 -8.69 -18.30
C LEU A 14 -2.60 -9.18 -16.86
N GLN A 15 -1.38 -9.60 -16.53
CA GLN A 15 -1.04 -10.13 -15.21
C GLN A 15 -0.26 -9.14 -14.35
N ILE A 16 0.54 -8.28 -14.99
CA ILE A 16 1.42 -7.33 -14.34
C ILE A 16 1.20 -5.96 -14.98
N LEU A 17 0.81 -4.98 -14.17
CA LEU A 17 0.68 -3.59 -14.57
C LEU A 17 1.74 -2.75 -13.85
N LYS A 18 2.78 -2.33 -14.57
CA LYS A 18 3.79 -1.37 -14.07
C LYS A 18 3.67 -0.08 -14.86
N ALA A 19 3.37 1.02 -14.19
CA ALA A 19 3.19 2.30 -14.85
C ALA A 19 3.80 3.45 -14.04
N ARG A 20 4.39 4.41 -14.78
CA ARG A 20 4.99 5.61 -14.21
C ARG A 20 4.53 6.82 -15.02
N ARG A 21 3.98 7.84 -14.35
CA ARG A 21 3.46 9.07 -14.99
C ARG A 21 2.35 8.83 -16.03
N VAL A 22 1.63 7.72 -15.94
CA VAL A 22 0.42 7.46 -16.74
C VAL A 22 -0.77 8.07 -15.99
N PRO A 23 -1.68 8.79 -16.65
CA PRO A 23 -2.88 9.33 -16.02
C PRO A 23 -3.72 8.24 -15.35
N ILE A 24 -4.27 8.53 -14.17
CA ILE A 24 -4.98 7.53 -13.37
C ILE A 24 -6.22 6.99 -14.09
N ASN A 25 -6.96 7.85 -14.81
CA ASN A 25 -8.15 7.46 -15.56
C ASN A 25 -7.85 6.39 -16.62
N ILE A 26 -6.69 6.46 -17.27
CA ILE A 26 -6.23 5.44 -18.24
C ILE A 26 -5.93 4.13 -17.53
N LEU A 27 -5.27 4.18 -16.37
CA LEU A 27 -4.98 2.98 -15.59
C LEU A 27 -6.25 2.34 -15.01
N THR A 28 -7.19 3.15 -14.55
CA THR A 28 -8.53 2.71 -14.13
C THR A 28 -9.21 1.94 -15.25
N TYR A 29 -9.27 2.53 -16.46
CA TYR A 29 -9.86 1.88 -17.63
C TYR A 29 -9.14 0.56 -17.97
N LEU A 30 -7.81 0.54 -17.95
CA LEU A 30 -7.05 -0.68 -18.22
C LEU A 30 -7.40 -1.80 -17.24
N ILE A 31 -7.51 -1.49 -15.94
CA ILE A 31 -7.86 -2.47 -14.91
C ILE A 31 -9.29 -2.99 -15.08
N GLU A 32 -10.26 -2.12 -15.39
CA GLU A 32 -11.66 -2.50 -15.68
C GLU A 32 -11.76 -3.47 -16.87
N ASN A 33 -10.80 -3.42 -17.80
CA ASN A 33 -10.76 -4.28 -18.99
C ASN A 33 -9.81 -5.48 -18.84
N THR A 34 -9.38 -5.80 -17.62
CA THR A 34 -8.69 -7.06 -17.32
C THR A 34 -9.68 -8.11 -16.84
N ASN A 35 -9.54 -9.36 -17.28
CA ASN A 35 -10.41 -10.46 -16.85
C ASN A 35 -10.00 -11.03 -15.48
N GLY A 36 -9.55 -10.16 -14.55
CA GLY A 36 -9.13 -10.54 -13.20
C GLY A 36 -7.82 -11.31 -13.08
N PHE A 37 -6.99 -11.30 -14.12
CA PHE A 37 -5.68 -11.95 -14.13
C PHE A 37 -4.55 -11.12 -13.49
N LEU A 38 -4.81 -9.85 -13.17
CA LEU A 38 -3.82 -8.98 -12.52
C LEU A 38 -3.45 -9.52 -11.14
N PHE A 39 -2.17 -9.85 -10.96
CA PHE A 39 -1.60 -10.22 -9.68
C PHE A 39 -0.58 -9.19 -9.16
N GLU A 40 -0.07 -8.29 -10.01
CA GLU A 40 0.87 -7.24 -9.62
C GLU A 40 0.50 -5.90 -10.24
N ILE A 41 0.35 -4.87 -9.39
CA ILE A 41 0.10 -3.49 -9.80
C ILE A 41 1.16 -2.60 -9.14
N LYS A 42 1.99 -1.92 -9.95
CA LYS A 42 3.01 -0.97 -9.49
C LYS A 42 2.87 0.37 -10.19
N ILE A 43 2.42 1.36 -9.43
CA ILE A 43 2.05 2.66 -9.99
C ILE A 43 2.82 3.78 -9.30
N ASP A 44 3.47 4.63 -10.09
CA ASP A 44 4.35 5.70 -9.61
C ASP A 44 4.12 7.06 -10.30
N TYR A 45 4.39 8.15 -9.57
CA TYR A 45 4.40 9.54 -10.08
C TYR A 45 3.12 9.96 -10.83
N ILE A 46 1.96 9.66 -10.26
CA ILE A 46 0.68 10.10 -10.80
C ILE A 46 0.20 11.36 -10.07
N ARG A 47 -0.34 12.30 -10.84
CA ARG A 47 -1.11 13.43 -10.33
C ARG A 47 -2.59 13.16 -10.58
N HIS A 48 -3.36 13.17 -9.50
CA HIS A 48 -4.80 12.95 -9.51
C HIS A 48 -5.41 13.51 -8.24
N ASP A 49 -6.70 13.84 -8.29
CA ASP A 49 -7.47 14.31 -7.14
C ASP A 49 -7.93 13.16 -6.25
N GLU A 50 -8.62 13.48 -5.16
CA GLU A 50 -9.13 12.49 -4.22
C GLU A 50 -10.23 11.59 -4.81
N VAL A 51 -11.05 12.13 -5.71
CA VAL A 51 -12.18 11.43 -6.34
C VAL A 51 -11.67 10.35 -7.29
N GLU A 52 -10.72 10.70 -8.15
CA GLU A 52 -10.08 9.75 -9.05
C GLU A 52 -9.28 8.70 -8.27
N ASN A 53 -8.62 9.10 -7.17
CA ASN A 53 -7.88 8.17 -6.32
C ASN A 53 -8.79 7.12 -5.68
N LYS A 54 -9.92 7.58 -5.16
CA LYS A 54 -10.96 6.73 -4.59
C LYS A 54 -11.46 5.74 -5.64
N LYS A 55 -11.88 6.23 -6.80
CA LYS A 55 -12.35 5.39 -7.91
C LYS A 55 -11.31 4.34 -8.33
N PHE A 56 -10.04 4.71 -8.38
CA PHE A 56 -8.96 3.80 -8.75
C PHE A 56 -8.83 2.62 -7.77
N ILE A 57 -8.86 2.89 -6.45
CA ILE A 57 -8.84 1.84 -5.42
C ILE A 57 -10.06 0.94 -5.54
N GLN A 58 -11.24 1.53 -5.81
CA GLN A 58 -12.48 0.78 -6.01
C GLN A 58 -12.40 -0.21 -7.17
N VAL A 59 -11.91 0.27 -8.32
CA VAL A 59 -11.73 -0.55 -9.51
C VAL A 59 -10.73 -1.68 -9.27
N ILE A 60 -9.65 -1.44 -8.52
CA ILE A 60 -8.69 -2.49 -8.16
C ILE A 60 -9.40 -3.62 -7.42
N TYR A 61 -10.11 -3.34 -6.33
CA TYR A 61 -10.68 -4.41 -5.51
C TYR A 61 -11.90 -5.08 -6.14
N GLN A 62 -12.57 -4.42 -7.09
CA GLN A 62 -13.66 -5.00 -7.88
C GLN A 62 -13.19 -5.94 -8.98
N ASN A 63 -12.04 -5.65 -9.60
CA ASN A 63 -11.59 -6.35 -10.81
C ASN A 63 -10.36 -7.23 -10.60
N CYS A 64 -9.62 -7.10 -9.50
CA CYS A 64 -8.34 -7.82 -9.28
C CYS A 64 -8.41 -8.79 -8.08
N PRO A 65 -9.26 -9.83 -8.10
CA PRO A 65 -9.39 -10.76 -6.98
C PRO A 65 -8.09 -11.54 -6.69
N ASN A 66 -7.23 -11.71 -7.71
CA ASN A 66 -5.96 -12.43 -7.65
C ASN A 66 -4.75 -11.54 -7.30
N LEU A 67 -4.98 -10.29 -6.89
CA LEU A 67 -3.92 -9.34 -6.60
C LEU A 67 -3.02 -9.84 -5.46
N ARG A 68 -1.72 -9.92 -5.71
CA ARG A 68 -0.68 -10.34 -4.75
C ARG A 68 0.20 -9.19 -4.30
N PHE A 69 0.49 -8.25 -5.20
CA PHE A 69 1.28 -7.07 -4.89
C PHE A 69 0.64 -5.79 -5.39
N LEU A 70 0.59 -4.78 -4.52
CA LEU A 70 0.07 -3.46 -4.85
C LEU A 70 1.00 -2.36 -4.37
N LYS A 71 1.39 -1.48 -5.30
CA LYS A 71 2.08 -0.21 -5.02
C LYS A 71 1.25 0.95 -5.58
N LEU A 72 0.83 1.88 -4.72
CA LEU A 72 0.06 3.07 -5.11
C LEU A 72 0.37 4.31 -4.28
N LEU A 73 -0.04 5.47 -4.79
CA LEU A 73 -0.17 6.71 -4.02
C LEU A 73 -1.29 6.56 -2.99
N PHE A 74 -1.06 6.98 -1.74
CA PHE A 74 -2.02 6.83 -0.65
C PHE A 74 -2.15 8.12 0.17
N ARG A 75 -3.39 8.49 0.49
CA ARG A 75 -3.81 9.70 1.20
C ARG A 75 -4.81 9.36 2.31
N ASN A 76 -5.10 10.30 3.20
CA ASN A 76 -6.10 10.10 4.27
C ASN A 76 -7.47 9.70 3.71
N CYS A 77 -7.92 10.35 2.63
CA CYS A 77 -9.20 10.05 1.97
C CYS A 77 -9.29 8.60 1.44
N ASN A 78 -8.18 7.88 1.32
CA ASN A 78 -8.17 6.49 0.86
C ASN A 78 -8.34 5.46 1.99
N ILE A 79 -8.21 5.87 3.24
CA ILE A 79 -8.32 4.94 4.39
C ILE A 79 -9.70 4.26 4.39
N SER A 80 -10.75 4.98 4.01
CA SER A 80 -12.11 4.43 3.91
C SER A 80 -12.24 3.31 2.86
N GLU A 81 -11.51 3.39 1.75
CA GLU A 81 -11.52 2.35 0.70
C GLU A 81 -10.50 1.24 0.93
N LEU A 82 -9.49 1.48 1.77
CA LEU A 82 -8.46 0.49 2.09
C LEU A 82 -9.07 -0.75 2.74
N GLU A 83 -10.07 -0.60 3.62
CA GLU A 83 -10.74 -1.74 4.26
C GLU A 83 -11.36 -2.68 3.21
N ASN A 84 -12.08 -2.13 2.23
CA ASN A 84 -12.63 -2.91 1.11
C ASN A 84 -11.53 -3.61 0.32
N LEU A 85 -10.46 -2.88 -0.03
CA LEU A 85 -9.33 -3.46 -0.76
C LEU A 85 -8.72 -4.66 -0.06
N LEU A 86 -8.49 -4.56 1.25
CA LEU A 86 -7.91 -5.65 2.04
C LEU A 86 -8.86 -6.86 2.16
N VAL A 87 -10.16 -6.64 2.22
CA VAL A 87 -11.19 -7.69 2.33
C VAL A 87 -11.37 -8.46 1.01
N TYR A 88 -11.40 -7.74 -0.12
CA TYR A 88 -11.64 -8.36 -1.43
C TYR A 88 -10.37 -8.96 -2.05
N CYS A 89 -9.21 -8.34 -1.87
CA CYS A 89 -7.92 -8.84 -2.39
C CYS A 89 -7.28 -9.87 -1.44
N LYS A 90 -7.92 -11.03 -1.26
CA LYS A 90 -7.52 -12.05 -0.26
C LYS A 90 -6.13 -12.68 -0.47
N TYR A 91 -5.58 -12.57 -1.69
CA TYR A 91 -4.25 -13.08 -2.03
C TYR A 91 -3.14 -12.03 -1.89
N LEU A 92 -3.47 -10.82 -1.46
CA LEU A 92 -2.50 -9.75 -1.29
C LEU A 92 -1.45 -10.18 -0.26
N ASP A 93 -0.18 -10.28 -0.70
CA ASP A 93 0.96 -10.65 0.14
C ASP A 93 1.95 -9.51 0.36
N GLY A 94 1.89 -8.48 -0.50
CA GLY A 94 2.64 -7.24 -0.31
C GLY A 94 1.86 -5.97 -0.66
N LEU A 95 2.05 -4.97 0.20
CA LEU A 95 1.45 -3.65 0.07
C LEU A 95 2.52 -2.57 0.22
N TYR A 96 2.64 -1.73 -0.80
CA TYR A 96 3.48 -0.54 -0.79
C TYR A 96 2.62 0.71 -0.94
N LEU A 97 2.49 1.47 0.15
CA LEU A 97 1.83 2.77 0.15
C LEU A 97 2.85 3.90 0.01
N ILE A 98 2.71 4.71 -1.04
CA ILE A 98 3.44 5.97 -1.20
C ILE A 98 2.58 7.07 -0.59
N ILE A 99 2.87 7.43 0.65
CA ILE A 99 2.10 8.40 1.41
C ILE A 99 2.40 9.82 0.91
N ASN A 100 1.35 10.54 0.55
CA ASN A 100 1.45 11.93 0.13
C ASN A 100 0.13 12.67 0.40
N ASN A 101 0.03 13.37 1.53
CA ASN A 101 -1.07 14.30 1.79
C ASN A 101 -0.63 15.72 1.47
N VAL A 102 -1.40 16.43 0.66
CA VAL A 102 -1.08 17.82 0.30
C VAL A 102 -1.52 18.77 1.42
N ASP A 103 -2.67 18.50 2.04
CA ASP A 103 -3.38 19.49 2.86
C ASP A 103 -3.23 19.27 4.38
N ASP A 104 -3.00 18.03 4.83
CA ASP A 104 -3.00 17.68 6.26
C ASP A 104 -1.95 16.65 6.68
N ALA A 105 -1.71 16.55 7.99
CA ALA A 105 -0.95 15.46 8.58
C ALA A 105 -1.56 14.10 8.22
N PHE A 106 -0.71 13.11 7.93
CA PHE A 106 -1.17 11.76 7.61
C PHE A 106 -1.62 11.00 8.85
N ASP A 107 -2.79 10.37 8.76
CA ASP A 107 -3.42 9.63 9.85
C ASP A 107 -2.88 8.18 9.93
N TRP A 108 -1.68 8.07 10.47
CA TRP A 108 -1.01 6.79 10.73
C TRP A 108 -1.82 5.88 11.66
N ASP A 109 -2.54 6.46 12.62
CA ASP A 109 -3.28 5.73 13.64
C ASP A 109 -4.43 4.93 12.97
N ASN A 110 -5.19 5.59 12.09
CA ASN A 110 -6.26 4.93 11.35
C ASN A 110 -5.76 3.98 10.26
N LEU A 111 -4.64 4.30 9.59
CA LEU A 111 -4.00 3.36 8.67
C LEU A 111 -3.64 2.05 9.38
N PHE A 112 -2.91 2.12 10.51
CA PHE A 112 -2.48 0.93 11.22
C PHE A 112 -3.63 0.14 11.85
N LYS A 113 -4.66 0.82 12.38
CA LYS A 113 -5.89 0.16 12.85
C LYS A 113 -6.57 -0.62 11.71
N THR A 114 -6.70 -0.01 10.54
CA THR A 114 -7.32 -0.64 9.37
C THR A 114 -6.51 -1.84 8.89
N LEU A 115 -5.17 -1.70 8.81
CA LEU A 115 -4.29 -2.81 8.44
C LEU A 115 -4.39 -3.95 9.45
N ALA A 116 -4.30 -3.68 10.75
CA ALA A 116 -4.41 -4.71 11.79
C ALA A 116 -5.74 -5.48 11.70
N LYS A 117 -6.85 -4.76 11.54
CA LYS A 117 -8.22 -5.30 11.54
C LYS A 117 -8.53 -6.09 10.26
N SER A 118 -8.22 -5.53 9.10
CA SER A 118 -8.84 -5.95 7.84
C SER A 118 -7.87 -6.62 6.87
N SER A 119 -6.55 -6.60 7.13
CA SER A 119 -5.57 -7.25 6.25
C SER A 119 -5.86 -8.74 6.07
N PRO A 120 -5.70 -9.30 4.86
CA PRO A 120 -5.87 -10.73 4.63
C PRO A 120 -4.75 -11.53 5.31
N LYS A 121 -4.98 -12.82 5.55
CA LYS A 121 -4.01 -13.72 6.23
C LYS A 121 -2.67 -13.79 5.51
N ASN A 122 -2.69 -13.64 4.18
CA ASN A 122 -1.51 -13.72 3.33
C ASN A 122 -0.70 -12.42 3.28
N LEU A 123 -1.22 -11.30 3.80
CA LEU A 123 -0.47 -10.04 3.77
C LEU A 123 0.57 -10.05 4.88
N PHE A 124 1.84 -9.90 4.52
CA PHE A 124 2.93 -9.79 5.50
C PHE A 124 4.05 -8.84 5.08
N LYS A 125 4.07 -8.36 3.83
CA LYS A 125 5.10 -7.43 3.36
C LYS A 125 4.53 -6.02 3.27
N PHE A 126 5.10 -5.13 4.06
CA PHE A 126 4.70 -3.72 4.12
C PHE A 126 5.86 -2.84 3.74
N LYS A 127 5.61 -1.91 2.81
CA LYS A 127 6.50 -0.79 2.55
C LYS A 127 5.69 0.51 2.65
N PHE A 128 6.19 1.44 3.45
CA PHE A 128 5.62 2.77 3.54
C PHE A 128 6.66 3.77 3.07
N GLY A 129 6.40 4.38 1.91
CA GLY A 129 7.23 5.41 1.31
C GLY A 129 6.66 6.78 1.61
N PHE A 130 7.42 7.65 2.26
CA PHE A 130 6.99 9.01 2.56
C PHE A 130 8.16 9.98 2.60
N HIS A 131 7.85 11.24 2.31
CA HIS A 131 8.76 12.36 2.56
C HIS A 131 8.87 12.64 4.07
N SER A 132 9.97 13.27 4.51
CA SER A 132 10.23 13.56 5.93
C SER A 132 9.10 14.34 6.63
N LEU A 133 8.35 15.14 5.88
CA LEU A 133 7.20 15.91 6.37
C LEU A 133 6.06 15.03 6.93
N TYR A 134 5.97 13.77 6.49
CA TYR A 134 4.91 12.84 6.91
C TYR A 134 5.40 11.79 7.91
N ARG A 135 6.61 11.96 8.48
CA ARG A 135 7.29 11.00 9.36
C ARG A 135 6.70 10.90 10.78
N ASN A 136 5.68 11.69 11.12
CA ASN A 136 5.14 11.78 12.49
C ASN A 136 4.33 10.55 12.93
N ILE A 137 4.95 9.38 12.87
CA ILE A 137 4.41 8.11 13.37
C ILE A 137 4.60 8.09 14.89
N LYS A 138 3.50 8.06 15.64
CA LYS A 138 3.54 7.88 17.09
C LYS A 138 3.99 6.47 17.44
N LEU A 139 4.84 6.36 18.48
CA LEU A 139 5.32 5.05 18.95
C LEU A 139 4.18 4.18 19.48
N GLU A 140 3.21 4.76 20.19
CA GLU A 140 2.07 3.99 20.73
C GLU A 140 1.24 3.37 19.60
N SER A 141 1.10 4.07 18.47
CA SER A 141 0.35 3.58 17.31
C SER A 141 1.04 2.42 16.62
N LEU A 142 2.38 2.45 16.51
CA LEU A 142 3.16 1.31 16.03
C LEU A 142 3.12 0.14 17.01
N GLU A 143 3.24 0.40 18.31
CA GLU A 143 3.18 -0.64 19.33
C GLU A 143 1.81 -1.35 19.29
N LEU A 144 0.72 -0.59 19.17
CA LEU A 144 -0.62 -1.13 19.00
C LEU A 144 -0.73 -1.95 17.71
N PHE A 145 -0.17 -1.46 16.60
CA PHE A 145 -0.15 -2.20 15.34
C PHE A 145 0.55 -3.56 15.49
N PHE A 146 1.74 -3.58 16.06
CA PHE A 146 2.52 -4.80 16.24
C PHE A 146 1.88 -5.77 17.23
N ASN A 147 1.29 -5.27 18.32
CA ASN A 147 0.51 -6.10 19.24
C ASN A 147 -0.67 -6.78 18.54
N ASN A 148 -1.41 -6.04 17.71
CA ASN A 148 -2.52 -6.60 16.94
C ASN A 148 -2.06 -7.51 15.79
N TRP A 149 -0.76 -7.52 15.47
CA TRP A 149 -0.17 -8.41 14.47
C TRP A 149 0.32 -9.74 15.04
N LYS A 150 0.30 -9.91 16.37
CA LYS A 150 0.68 -11.17 17.02
C LYS A 150 -0.17 -12.34 16.53
N GLY A 151 0.46 -13.50 16.35
CA GLY A 151 -0.19 -14.71 15.84
C GLY A 151 -0.42 -14.73 14.33
N ARG A 152 -0.08 -13.66 13.60
CA ARG A 152 -0.08 -13.62 12.13
C ARG A 152 1.29 -14.03 11.57
N HIS A 153 1.39 -14.13 10.25
CA HIS A 153 2.69 -14.36 9.61
C HIS A 153 3.64 -13.19 9.94
N PRO A 154 4.88 -13.47 10.40
CA PRO A 154 5.82 -12.42 10.78
C PRO A 154 6.06 -11.42 9.65
N MET A 155 5.92 -10.13 9.99
CA MET A 155 5.93 -9.08 8.99
C MET A 155 7.34 -8.79 8.49
N ILE A 156 7.36 -8.46 7.22
CA ILE A 156 8.43 -7.80 6.53
C ILE A 156 8.04 -6.32 6.51
N LEU A 157 8.84 -5.47 7.15
CA LEU A 157 8.50 -4.06 7.32
C LEU A 157 9.61 -3.16 6.76
N GLN A 158 9.22 -2.21 5.93
CA GLN A 158 10.11 -1.20 5.42
C GLN A 158 9.49 0.19 5.51
N PHE A 159 10.26 1.12 6.06
CA PHE A 159 10.00 2.55 5.98
C PHE A 159 11.06 3.20 5.09
N SER A 160 10.67 4.12 4.19
CA SER A 160 11.65 4.81 3.33
C SER A 160 12.57 5.73 4.11
N GLN A 161 12.05 6.32 5.20
CA GLN A 161 12.80 7.12 6.17
C GLN A 161 12.05 7.20 7.51
N ALA A 162 11.90 6.08 8.22
CA ALA A 162 11.41 6.12 9.59
C ALA A 162 12.38 6.84 10.53
N ASN A 163 11.86 7.23 11.70
CA ASN A 163 12.65 7.85 12.74
C ASN A 163 13.77 6.90 13.23
N ASN A 164 15.02 7.36 13.19
CA ASN A 164 16.18 6.61 13.70
C ASN A 164 16.43 6.86 15.20
N MET A 165 15.51 7.53 15.89
CA MET A 165 15.61 7.71 17.33
C MET A 165 15.56 6.37 18.07
N LYS A 166 16.37 6.27 19.13
CA LYS A 166 16.53 5.07 19.96
C LYS A 166 15.20 4.40 20.38
N PRO A 167 14.16 5.13 20.83
CA PRO A 167 12.89 4.50 21.18
C PRO A 167 12.21 3.76 20.02
N PHE A 168 12.34 4.27 18.79
CA PHE A 168 11.81 3.62 17.60
C PHE A 168 12.57 2.33 17.28
N THR A 169 13.89 2.38 17.33
CA THR A 169 14.73 1.20 17.08
C THR A 169 14.52 0.13 18.16
N ASP A 170 14.44 0.54 19.43
CA ASP A 170 14.20 -0.37 20.57
C ASP A 170 12.83 -1.08 20.41
N LEU A 171 11.80 -0.35 19.96
CA LEU A 171 10.49 -0.93 19.65
C LEU A 171 10.57 -1.98 18.55
N ILE A 172 11.26 -1.68 17.44
CA ILE A 172 11.43 -2.65 16.34
C ILE A 172 12.16 -3.91 16.81
N GLU A 173 13.26 -3.77 17.56
CA GLU A 173 14.03 -4.92 18.05
C GLU A 173 13.25 -5.76 19.06
N LYS A 174 12.44 -5.13 19.94
CA LYS A 174 11.49 -5.84 20.81
C LYS A 174 10.56 -6.75 19.99
N TYR A 175 9.92 -6.22 18.95
CA TYR A 175 8.98 -6.99 18.13
C TYR A 175 9.64 -7.97 17.15
N LYS A 176 10.93 -7.81 16.84
CA LYS A 176 11.73 -8.86 16.20
C LYS A 176 11.95 -10.04 17.15
N ALA A 177 12.35 -9.77 18.39
CA ALA A 177 12.55 -10.80 19.41
C ALA A 177 11.26 -11.58 19.73
N GLU A 178 10.11 -10.90 19.70
CA GLU A 178 8.78 -11.52 19.85
C GLU A 178 8.30 -12.28 18.59
N GLY A 179 9.08 -12.28 17.50
CA GLY A 179 8.73 -12.96 16.24
C GLY A 179 7.62 -12.29 15.43
N VAL A 180 7.20 -11.07 15.81
CA VAL A 180 6.19 -10.30 15.07
C VAL A 180 6.78 -9.69 13.80
N ILE A 181 8.02 -9.19 13.87
CA ILE A 181 8.77 -8.64 12.74
C ILE A 181 9.86 -9.63 12.35
N LYS A 182 9.80 -10.17 11.14
CA LYS A 182 10.87 -11.02 10.59
C LYS A 182 12.07 -10.20 10.15
N THR A 183 11.82 -9.10 9.46
CA THR A 183 12.88 -8.25 8.92
C THR A 183 12.42 -6.82 8.83
N TYR A 184 13.33 -5.90 9.15
CA TYR A 184 13.08 -4.47 9.15
C TYR A 184 14.13 -3.75 8.29
N TYR A 185 13.67 -2.81 7.46
CA TYR A 185 14.53 -1.94 6.66
C TYR A 185 14.12 -0.48 6.84
N ASN A 186 15.12 0.39 6.94
CA ASN A 186 14.93 1.84 6.94
C ASN A 186 15.74 2.48 5.80
N ASN A 187 15.26 2.37 4.56
CA ASN A 187 15.93 2.92 3.39
C ASN A 187 14.97 3.13 2.19
N TRP A 188 15.37 3.98 1.25
CA TRP A 188 14.64 4.26 0.02
C TRP A 188 14.70 3.13 -1.01
N HIS A 189 15.87 2.52 -1.15
CA HIS A 189 16.28 1.85 -2.40
C HIS A 189 15.89 0.37 -2.46
N PHE A 190 15.49 -0.25 -1.36
CA PHE A 190 15.10 -1.66 -1.39
C PHE A 190 13.66 -1.79 -1.90
N GLU A 191 13.46 -2.43 -3.05
CA GLU A 191 12.14 -2.90 -3.50
C GLU A 191 12.16 -4.42 -3.47
N TRP A 192 11.26 -5.01 -2.68
CA TRP A 192 11.18 -6.44 -2.41
C TRP A 192 10.74 -7.30 -3.60
N PHE A 193 10.40 -6.67 -4.73
CA PHE A 193 9.64 -7.25 -5.84
C PHE A 193 10.02 -6.64 -7.18
#